data_AF-A0A1S8WYX6-F1
#
_entry.id   AF-A0A1S8WYX6-F1
#
_cell.length_a   1.000
_cell.length_b   1.000
_cell.length_c   1.000
_cell.angle_alpha   90.00
_cell.angle_beta   90.00
_cell.angle_gamma   90.00
#
_symmetry.space_group_name_H-M   'P 1'
#
loop_
_entity.id
_entity.type
_entity.pdbx_description
1 polymer ?
#
loop_
_entity_poly.entity_id
_entity_poly.type
_entity_poly.pdbx_seq_one_letter_code
_entity_poly.pdbx_strand_id
1 'polypeptide(L)'
;MLFTVTGVFYEVHPLHPTDPYRTSAASNANDVRKVLRCFSRTMILVAPGGHVLQDDLLISCPSEALCKKYIKGMASKATTQPANPAPPTDTTVPSVSSSTPADASAQAILITELKQRSGMNEAFSRQCLEEYQWNFEAAFGAFEMLRNAGKLPPEAFV
;
A
#
# COMPACT_ATOMS: atom_id res chain seq x y z
N MET A 1 6.42 27.16 8.91
CA MET A 1 7.10 26.60 7.73
C MET A 1 6.04 26.13 6.74
N LEU A 2 6.21 26.43 5.46
CA LEU A 2 5.30 25.99 4.40
C LEU A 2 5.98 24.85 3.64
N PHE A 3 5.28 23.72 3.48
CA PHE A 3 5.75 22.56 2.73
C PHE A 3 4.76 22.24 1.63
N THR A 4 5.25 22.06 0.40
CA THR A 4 4.42 21.62 -0.72
C THR A 4 5.02 20.34 -1.31
N VAL A 5 4.20 19.31 -1.41
CA VAL A 5 4.56 18.00 -1.95
C VAL A 5 3.64 17.71 -3.13
N THR A 6 4.23 17.38 -4.28
CA THR A 6 3.48 16.96 -5.47
C THR A 6 3.91 15.57 -5.89
N GLY A 7 2.98 14.82 -6.49
CA GLY A 7 3.29 13.48 -6.95
C GLY A 7 2.12 12.80 -7.64
N VAL A 8 2.26 11.50 -7.82
CA VAL A 8 1.21 10.64 -8.36
C VAL A 8 1.02 9.41 -7.49
N PHE A 9 -0.19 8.88 -7.46
CA PHE A 9 -0.52 7.64 -6.76
C PHE A 9 -1.61 6.87 -7.52
N TYR A 10 -1.75 5.58 -7.22
CA TYR A 10 -2.86 4.77 -7.72
C TYR A 10 -3.97 4.72 -6.68
N GLU A 11 -5.16 5.13 -7.09
CA GLU A 11 -6.39 4.98 -6.33
C GLU A 11 -7.02 3.63 -6.68
N VAL A 12 -7.22 2.78 -5.67
CA VAL A 12 -7.74 1.42 -5.85
C VAL A 12 -9.23 1.43 -5.60
N HIS A 13 -10.00 0.99 -6.59
CA HIS A 13 -11.46 0.85 -6.49
C HIS A 13 -11.82 -0.64 -6.62
N PRO A 14 -12.74 -1.15 -5.78
CA PRO A 14 -13.32 -2.47 -6.02
C PRO A 14 -14.05 -2.46 -7.35
N LEU A 15 -13.83 -3.48 -8.19
CA LEU A 15 -14.58 -3.59 -9.45
C LEU A 15 -16.00 -4.02 -9.14
N HIS A 16 -16.96 -3.15 -9.46
CA HIS A 16 -18.37 -3.50 -9.37
C HIS A 16 -18.74 -4.48 -10.51
N PRO A 17 -19.63 -5.47 -10.28
CA PRO A 17 -19.99 -6.46 -11.30
C PRO A 17 -20.52 -5.88 -12.62
N THR A 18 -21.01 -4.63 -12.60
CA THR A 18 -21.60 -3.93 -13.74
C THR A 18 -20.67 -2.93 -14.41
N ASP A 19 -19.37 -2.95 -14.12
CA ASP A 19 -18.43 -1.96 -14.64
C ASP A 19 -18.14 -2.18 -16.15
N PRO A 20 -18.40 -1.20 -17.04
CA PRO A 20 -18.26 -1.35 -18.49
C PRO A 20 -16.84 -1.62 -18.99
N TYR A 21 -15.82 -1.49 -18.14
CA TYR A 21 -14.42 -1.78 -18.51
C TYR A 21 -13.92 -3.15 -18.00
N ARG A 22 -14.81 -4.01 -17.49
CA ARG A 22 -14.46 -5.36 -17.07
C ARG A 22 -14.12 -6.23 -18.28
N THR A 23 -12.85 -6.54 -18.47
CA THR A 23 -12.39 -7.47 -19.52
C THR A 23 -12.83 -8.89 -19.16
N SER A 24 -13.46 -9.60 -20.08
CA SER A 24 -14.13 -10.90 -19.86
C SER A 24 -13.22 -12.10 -19.58
N ALA A 25 -11.95 -11.89 -19.24
CA ALA A 25 -11.00 -12.95 -18.94
C ALA A 25 -10.94 -13.18 -17.42
N ALA A 26 -11.67 -14.20 -16.94
CA ALA A 26 -11.57 -14.80 -15.60
C ALA A 26 -11.39 -13.80 -14.45
N SER A 27 -12.44 -13.05 -14.11
CA SER A 27 -12.42 -12.16 -12.95
C SER A 27 -12.37 -12.99 -11.66
N ASN A 28 -11.24 -12.95 -10.96
CA ASN A 28 -11.19 -13.38 -9.57
C ASN A 28 -11.97 -12.38 -8.69
N ALA A 29 -12.52 -12.82 -7.57
CA ALA A 29 -13.31 -11.99 -6.65
C ALA A 29 -12.53 -10.79 -6.04
N ASN A 30 -11.22 -10.72 -6.27
CA ASN A 30 -10.32 -9.65 -5.81
C ASN A 30 -9.90 -8.69 -6.93
N ASP A 31 -10.60 -8.66 -8.07
CA ASP A 31 -10.25 -7.75 -9.15
C ASP A 31 -10.51 -6.30 -8.70
N VAL A 32 -9.47 -5.47 -8.78
CA VAL A 32 -9.52 -4.06 -8.37
C VAL A 32 -9.06 -3.16 -9.51
N ARG A 33 -9.80 -2.08 -9.73
CA ARG A 33 -9.42 -1.04 -10.68
C ARG A 33 -8.38 -0.14 -10.03
N LYS A 34 -7.26 0.07 -10.71
CA LYS A 34 -6.26 1.09 -10.34
C LYS A 34 -6.42 2.32 -11.24
N VAL A 35 -6.64 3.48 -10.64
CA VAL A 35 -6.73 4.77 -11.35
C VAL A 35 -5.54 5.63 -10.97
N LEU A 36 -4.75 6.07 -11.95
CA LEU A 36 -3.63 6.99 -11.67
C LEU A 36 -4.17 8.40 -11.37
N ARG A 37 -3.72 8.99 -10.27
CA ARG A 37 -4.07 10.35 -9.83
C ARG A 37 -2.81 11.18 -9.64
N CYS A 38 -2.92 12.49 -9.88
CA CYS A 38 -1.95 13.48 -9.41
C CYS A 38 -2.41 14.05 -8.08
N PHE A 39 -1.45 14.44 -7.24
CA PHE A 39 -1.76 15.22 -6.06
C PHE A 39 -0.79 16.39 -5.87
N SER A 40 -1.28 17.41 -5.19
CA SER A 40 -0.50 18.48 -4.60
C SER A 40 -1.00 18.69 -3.17
N ARG A 41 -0.12 18.52 -2.19
CA ARG A 41 -0.44 18.69 -0.77
C ARG A 41 0.42 19.81 -0.20
N THR A 42 -0.20 20.81 0.38
CA THR A 42 0.47 21.94 1.01
C THR A 42 0.16 21.96 2.49
N MET A 43 1.20 21.97 3.32
CA MET A 43 1.09 21.97 4.78
C MET A 43 1.76 23.20 5.36
N ILE A 44 1.11 23.83 6.34
CA ILE A 44 1.72 24.87 7.18
C ILE A 44 2.03 24.25 8.55
N LEU A 45 3.31 24.12 8.85
CA LEU A 45 3.83 23.55 10.09
C LEU A 45 4.33 24.65 11.03
N VAL A 46 4.05 24.52 12.33
CA VAL A 46 4.62 25.38 13.39
C VAL A 46 5.67 24.62 14.20
N ALA A 47 6.77 25.32 14.50
CA ALA A 47 7.84 24.83 15.37
C ALA A 47 7.85 25.57 16.71
N PRO A 48 8.32 24.93 17.79
CA PRO A 48 8.66 23.51 17.92
C PRO A 48 7.38 22.65 18.09
N GLY A 49 7.39 21.41 17.58
CA GLY A 49 6.30 20.44 17.81
C GLY A 49 5.64 19.85 16.55
N GLY A 50 5.94 20.35 15.35
CA GLY A 50 5.46 19.74 14.10
C GLY A 50 3.94 19.79 13.92
N HIS A 51 3.26 20.70 14.63
CA HIS A 51 1.82 20.86 14.51
C HIS A 51 1.48 21.42 13.14
N VAL A 52 0.52 20.77 12.47
CA VAL A 52 -0.02 21.21 11.18
C VAL A 52 -1.16 22.18 11.46
N LEU A 53 -1.00 23.44 11.06
CA LEU A 53 -2.05 24.46 11.15
C LEU A 53 -3.01 24.42 9.97
N GLN A 54 -2.50 24.03 8.79
CA GLN A 54 -3.26 23.97 7.56
C GLN A 54 -2.72 22.84 6.70
N ASP A 55 -3.63 22.08 6.10
CA ASP A 55 -3.35 20.96 5.20
C ASP A 55 -4.31 21.01 4.01
N ASP A 56 -3.80 21.51 2.89
CA ASP A 56 -4.55 21.63 1.65
C ASP A 56 -4.12 20.51 0.70
N LEU A 57 -5.03 19.58 0.40
CA LEU A 57 -4.82 18.48 -0.54
C LEU A 57 -5.67 18.67 -1.80
N LEU A 58 -5.00 18.81 -2.93
CA LEU A 58 -5.60 18.79 -4.26
C LEU A 58 -5.32 17.43 -4.92
N ILE A 59 -6.37 16.74 -5.36
CA ILE A 59 -6.27 15.52 -6.18
C ILE A 59 -6.86 15.82 -7.56
N SER A 60 -6.14 15.46 -8.62
CA SER A 60 -6.54 15.73 -10.01
C SER A 60 -6.18 14.60 -10.97
N CYS A 61 -6.71 14.65 -12.19
CA CYS A 61 -6.37 13.71 -13.24
C CYS A 61 -4.98 14.00 -13.82
N PRO A 62 -4.13 12.98 -14.04
CA PRO A 62 -2.86 13.12 -14.73
C PRO A 62 -3.04 13.48 -16.21
N SER A 63 -2.04 14.16 -16.78
CA SER A 63 -1.99 14.37 -18.23
C SER A 63 -1.74 13.07 -18.98
N GLU A 64 -2.17 12.98 -20.24
CA GLU A 64 -2.01 11.77 -21.05
C GLU A 64 -0.52 11.35 -21.21
N ALA A 65 0.38 12.33 -21.32
CA ALA A 65 1.83 12.10 -21.37
C ALA A 65 2.35 11.47 -20.07
N LEU A 66 1.84 11.91 -18.92
CA LEU A 66 2.21 11.37 -17.61
C LEU A 66 1.70 9.94 -17.45
N CYS A 67 0.45 9.67 -17.87
CA CYS A 67 -0.10 8.32 -17.93
C CYS A 67 0.79 7.38 -18.73
N LYS A 68 1.15 7.75 -19.96
CA LYS A 68 2.00 6.91 -20.83
C LYS A 68 3.35 6.61 -20.21
N LYS A 69 3.99 7.60 -19.57
CA LYS A 69 5.30 7.42 -18.91
C LYS A 69 5.22 6.43 -17.74
N TYR A 70 4.22 6.58 -16.87
CA TYR A 70 4.07 5.75 -15.68
C TYR A 70 3.60 4.33 -16.00
N ILE A 71 2.67 4.18 -16.96
CA ILE A 71 2.19 2.87 -17.42
C ILE A 71 3.32 2.10 -18.14
N LYS A 72 4.09 2.76 -19.01
CA LYS A 72 5.24 2.15 -19.70
C LYS A 72 6.34 1.71 -18.72
N GLY A 73 6.65 2.54 -17.71
CA GLY A 73 7.63 2.21 -16.68
C GLY A 73 7.25 1.00 -15.83
N MET A 74 5.94 0.74 -15.66
CA MET A 74 5.45 -0.46 -14.98
C MET A 74 5.49 -1.71 -15.87
N ALA A 75 5.11 -1.61 -17.14
CA ALA A 75 5.18 -2.73 -18.08
C ALA A 75 6.62 -3.28 -18.17
N SER A 76 7.63 -2.41 -18.16
CA SER A 76 9.04 -2.81 -18.14
C SER A 76 9.50 -3.45 -16.82
N LYS A 77 8.84 -3.16 -15.69
CA LYS A 77 9.16 -3.80 -14.39
C LYS A 77 8.44 -5.13 -14.18
N ALA A 78 7.38 -5.40 -14.94
CA ALA A 78 6.64 -6.66 -14.88
C ALA A 78 7.29 -7.81 -15.67
N THR A 79 8.32 -7.55 -16.50
CA THR A 79 8.94 -8.57 -17.38
C THR A 79 10.04 -9.42 -16.72
N THR A 80 10.34 -9.26 -15.43
CA THR A 80 11.36 -10.07 -14.74
C THR A 80 10.80 -10.91 -13.60
N GLN A 81 9.79 -11.74 -13.88
CA GLN A 81 9.38 -12.80 -12.96
C GLN A 81 9.50 -14.15 -13.69
N PRO A 82 10.41 -15.05 -13.27
CA PRO A 82 10.41 -16.43 -13.75
C PRO A 82 9.14 -17.11 -13.26
N ALA A 83 8.42 -17.73 -14.20
CA ALA A 83 7.26 -18.56 -13.92
C ALA A 83 7.65 -19.76 -13.04
N ASN A 84 6.87 -20.03 -12.00
CA ASN A 84 6.78 -21.39 -11.44
C ASN A 84 5.30 -21.69 -11.09
N PRO A 85 4.81 -22.93 -11.29
CA PRO A 85 3.39 -23.23 -11.43
C PRO A 85 2.66 -23.46 -10.10
N ALA A 86 1.35 -23.19 -10.14
CA ALA A 86 0.31 -23.37 -9.11
C ALA A 86 0.15 -24.84 -8.64
N PRO A 87 -0.59 -25.17 -7.54
CA PRO A 87 -2.08 -25.19 -7.51
C PRO A 87 -2.70 -24.95 -6.08
N PRO A 88 -3.97 -25.29 -5.76
CA PRO A 88 -5.26 -24.67 -6.16
C PRO A 88 -6.21 -24.31 -4.96
N THR A 89 -7.30 -23.54 -5.22
CA THR A 89 -8.63 -23.49 -4.50
C THR A 89 -8.65 -23.17 -2.98
N ASP A 90 -9.59 -22.45 -2.36
CA ASP A 90 -11.00 -22.13 -2.58
C ASP A 90 -11.43 -20.98 -1.63
N THR A 91 -12.43 -20.20 -2.06
CA THR A 91 -13.60 -19.65 -1.30
C THR A 91 -13.41 -19.28 0.19
N THR A 92 -13.71 -18.08 0.72
CA THR A 92 -15.02 -17.40 0.79
C THR A 92 -14.85 -16.14 1.65
N VAL A 93 -15.41 -14.99 1.25
CA VAL A 93 -15.66 -13.83 2.14
C VAL A 93 -17.12 -13.94 2.61
N PRO A 94 -17.53 -13.42 3.79
CA PRO A 94 -17.88 -12.00 3.79
C PRO A 94 -17.75 -11.25 5.13
N SER A 95 -17.73 -9.93 4.97
CA SER A 95 -18.49 -8.96 5.78
C SER A 95 -17.70 -8.01 6.67
N VAL A 96 -17.92 -6.74 6.37
CA VAL A 96 -17.91 -5.55 7.22
C VAL A 96 -18.36 -5.89 8.64
N SER A 97 -17.65 -5.38 9.66
CA SER A 97 -18.22 -4.69 10.84
C SER A 97 -17.14 -4.34 11.87
N SER A 98 -17.23 -3.10 12.36
CA SER A 98 -16.97 -2.64 13.74
C SER A 98 -15.88 -3.31 14.60
N SER A 99 -14.96 -2.45 15.08
CA SER A 99 -14.33 -2.49 16.41
C SER A 99 -14.77 -3.63 17.34
N THR A 100 -13.95 -4.68 17.47
CA THR A 100 -14.13 -5.75 18.46
C THR A 100 -12.78 -6.05 19.15
N PRO A 101 -12.72 -6.30 20.48
CA PRO A 101 -11.46 -6.44 21.23
C PRO A 101 -10.65 -7.73 20.95
N ALA A 102 -11.16 -8.63 20.10
CA ALA A 102 -10.50 -9.90 19.77
C ALA A 102 -9.38 -9.75 18.73
N ASP A 103 -9.53 -8.81 17.78
CA ASP A 103 -8.55 -8.57 16.72
C ASP A 103 -7.22 -8.03 17.24
N ALA A 104 -7.23 -7.27 18.34
CA ALA A 104 -6.02 -6.75 18.95
C ALA A 104 -5.03 -7.87 19.36
N SER A 105 -5.55 -9.05 19.72
CA SER A 105 -4.71 -10.20 20.10
C SER A 105 -4.06 -10.86 18.88
N ALA A 106 -4.80 -11.02 17.78
CA ALA A 106 -4.28 -11.54 16.51
C ALA A 106 -3.26 -10.56 15.88
N GLN A 107 -3.55 -9.27 15.96
CA GLN A 107 -2.67 -8.20 15.54
C GLN A 107 -1.35 -8.19 16.33
N ALA A 108 -1.42 -8.37 17.66
CA ALA A 108 -0.23 -8.46 18.51
C ALA A 108 0.66 -9.66 18.15
N ILE A 109 0.07 -10.80 17.76
CA ILE A 109 0.81 -11.99 17.29
C ILE A 109 1.54 -11.67 15.99
N LEU A 110 0.85 -11.09 15.01
CA LEU A 110 1.44 -10.70 13.72
C LEU A 110 2.58 -9.70 13.88
N ILE A 111 2.43 -8.71 14.74
CA ILE A 111 3.49 -7.73 15.06
C ILE A 111 4.71 -8.44 15.64
N THR A 112 4.49 -9.35 16.59
CA THR A 112 5.57 -10.09 17.25
C THR A 112 6.31 -10.97 16.25
N GLU A 113 5.58 -11.65 15.36
CA GLU A 113 6.15 -12.49 14.32
C GLU A 113 6.96 -11.67 13.30
N LEU A 114 6.44 -10.52 12.87
CA LEU A 114 7.12 -9.66 11.90
C LEU A 114 8.39 -9.06 12.52
N LYS A 115 8.31 -8.61 13.78
CA LYS A 115 9.47 -8.15 14.55
C LYS A 115 10.56 -9.22 14.64
N GLN A 116 10.19 -10.47 14.95
CA GLN A 116 11.16 -11.56 15.07
C GLN A 116 11.84 -11.89 13.74
N ARG A 117 11.10 -11.95 12.62
CA ARG A 117 11.70 -12.25 11.30
C ARG A 117 12.50 -11.08 10.72
N SER A 118 11.98 -9.86 10.85
CA SER A 118 12.60 -8.68 10.24
C SER A 118 13.77 -8.14 11.07
N GLY A 119 13.73 -8.33 12.40
CA GLY A 119 14.60 -7.66 13.35
C GLY A 119 14.24 -6.20 13.59
N MET A 120 13.12 -5.71 13.04
CA MET A 120 12.64 -4.36 13.28
C MET A 120 11.90 -4.24 14.60
N ASN A 121 11.84 -3.05 15.17
CA ASN A 121 11.07 -2.81 16.37
C ASN A 121 9.55 -2.88 16.14
N GLU A 122 8.82 -2.83 17.25
CA GLU A 122 7.37 -3.02 17.27
C GLU A 122 6.62 -1.92 16.52
N ALA A 123 7.08 -0.67 16.58
CA ALA A 123 6.43 0.46 15.93
C ALA A 123 6.49 0.34 14.41
N PHE A 124 7.67 0.03 13.86
CA PHE A 124 7.83 -0.20 12.42
C PHE A 124 7.16 -1.48 11.95
N SER A 125 7.15 -2.52 12.78
CA SER A 125 6.45 -3.78 12.47
C SER A 125 4.93 -3.59 12.41
N ARG A 126 4.36 -2.83 13.36
CA ARG A 126 2.94 -2.44 13.35
C ARG A 126 2.61 -1.61 12.12
N GLN A 127 3.38 -0.57 11.84
CA GLN A 127 3.13 0.29 10.70
C GLN A 127 3.19 -0.46 9.37
N CYS A 128 4.18 -1.36 9.22
CA CYS A 128 4.29 -2.22 8.05
C CYS A 128 3.04 -3.11 7.91
N LEU A 129 2.56 -3.74 8.97
CA LEU A 129 1.34 -4.54 8.91
C LEU A 129 0.11 -3.70 8.58
N GLU A 130 -0.05 -2.52 9.17
CA GLU A 130 -1.18 -1.61 8.91
C GLU A 130 -1.24 -1.17 7.43
N GLU A 131 -0.10 -0.80 6.84
CA GLU A 131 -0.01 -0.40 5.43
C GLU A 131 -0.40 -1.54 4.47
N TYR A 132 -0.16 -2.79 4.87
CA TYR A 132 -0.51 -3.99 4.11
C TYR A 132 -1.77 -4.69 4.63
N GLN A 133 -2.66 -3.96 5.32
CA GLN A 133 -3.97 -4.47 5.78
C GLN A 133 -3.85 -5.73 6.65
N TRP A 134 -2.81 -5.78 7.48
CA TRP A 134 -2.45 -6.90 8.35
C TRP A 134 -2.10 -8.20 7.61
N ASN A 135 -1.75 -8.11 6.33
CA ASN A 135 -1.26 -9.23 5.55
C ASN A 135 0.25 -9.42 5.79
N PHE A 136 0.58 -10.45 6.57
CA PHE A 136 1.96 -10.76 6.96
C PHE A 136 2.90 -10.98 5.77
N GLU A 137 2.47 -11.77 4.79
CA GLU A 137 3.33 -12.16 3.65
C GLU A 137 3.62 -10.95 2.75
N ALA A 138 2.60 -10.12 2.50
CA ALA A 138 2.76 -8.89 1.74
C ALA A 138 3.64 -7.87 2.47
N ALA A 139 3.44 -7.71 3.79
CA ALA A 139 4.24 -6.82 4.62
C ALA A 139 5.71 -7.25 4.68
N PHE A 140 5.96 -8.54 4.89
CA PHE A 140 7.32 -9.08 4.97
C PHE A 140 8.06 -8.98 3.62
N GLY A 141 7.40 -9.29 2.51
CA GLY A 141 7.99 -9.12 1.17
C GLY A 141 8.34 -7.67 0.87
N ALA A 142 7.50 -6.71 1.27
CA ALA A 142 7.80 -5.29 1.15
C ALA A 142 9.00 -4.87 2.02
N PHE A 143 9.06 -5.35 3.25
CA PHE A 143 10.22 -5.14 4.13
C PHE A 143 11.52 -5.64 3.49
N GLU A 144 11.54 -6.87 2.94
CA GLU A 144 12.75 -7.41 2.31
C GLU A 144 13.19 -6.57 1.11
N MET A 145 12.25 -6.09 0.29
CA MET A 145 12.58 -5.18 -0.80
C MET A 145 13.20 -3.87 -0.29
N LEU A 146 12.66 -3.27 0.77
CA LEU A 146 13.17 -2.03 1.35
C LEU A 146 14.52 -2.24 2.04
N ARG A 147 14.72 -3.39 2.70
CA ARG A 147 15.98 -3.80 3.31
C ARG A 147 17.08 -3.96 2.27
N ASN A 148 16.80 -4.68 1.19
CA ASN A 148 17.72 -4.87 0.08
C ASN A 148 18.03 -3.56 -0.66
N ALA A 149 17.07 -2.64 -0.72
CA ALA A 149 17.26 -1.30 -1.27
C ALA A 149 18.01 -0.34 -0.33
N GLY A 150 18.32 -0.74 0.91
CA GLY A 150 18.99 0.09 1.91
C GLY A 150 18.18 1.33 2.32
N LYS A 151 16.86 1.29 2.19
CA LYS A 151 15.96 2.43 2.46
C LYS A 151 15.34 2.44 3.85
N LEU A 152 15.65 1.44 4.67
CA LEU A 152 15.13 1.35 6.02
C LEU A 152 15.94 2.27 6.96
N PRO A 153 15.27 3.11 7.75
CA PRO A 153 15.92 3.98 8.71
C PRO A 153 16.61 3.15 9.81
N PRO A 154 17.79 3.56 10.34
CA PRO A 154 18.45 2.88 11.46
C PRO A 154 17.55 2.75 12.69
N GLU A 155 16.66 3.72 12.91
CA GLU A 155 15.67 3.76 13.99
C GLU A 155 14.68 2.59 13.93
N ALA A 156 14.56 1.91 12.79
CA ALA A 156 13.73 0.72 12.67
C ALA A 156 14.30 -0.51 13.41
N PHE A 157 15.58 -0.51 13.77
CA PHE A 157 16.27 -1.68 14.34
C PHE A 157 16.75 -1.45 15.79
N VAL A 158 16.20 -0.43 16.46
CA VAL A 158 16.53 -0.05 17.86
C VAL A 158 15.41 -0.48 18.81
#